data_AF-A0A9N8W384-F1
#
_entry.id   AF-A0A9N8W384-F1
#
_cell.length_a   1.000
_cell.length_b   1.000
_cell.length_c   1.000
_cell.angle_alpha   90.00
_cell.angle_beta   90.00
_cell.angle_gamma   90.00
#
_symmetry.space_group_name_H-M   'P 1'
#
loop_
_entity.id
_entity.type
_entity.pdbx_description
1 polymer ?
#
loop_
_entity_poly.entity_id
_entity_poly.type
_entity_poly.pdbx_seq_one_letter_code
_entity_poly.pdbx_strand_id
1 'polypeptide(L)'
;MLVKDPKSFKEENLKQILPVEVQREPLEEELEEIKEFHFHVYFFQKNQKQQESALKLREKIIELTEKGFFHPVPFQNVNYTPVGPHSIGSYEVWCPKEHFSRVYSWFIYHRGIHSVLIHPLTKEQLLDHTDRAAWMGTPVPLDVKKLTPVLQKTPAQYPELKLGYSAPPEDNRR
;
A
#
# COMPACT_ATOMS: atom_id res chain seq x y z
N MET A 1 -3.33 -44.88 -31.46
CA MET A 1 -2.30 -43.82 -31.33
C MET A 1 -2.24 -43.46 -29.85
N LEU A 2 -1.07 -43.66 -29.24
CA LEU A 2 -0.86 -43.91 -27.81
C LEU A 2 -1.27 -42.76 -26.87
N VAL A 3 -2.06 -43.10 -25.86
CA VAL A 3 -2.29 -42.31 -24.64
C VAL A 3 -0.97 -42.25 -23.87
N LYS A 4 -0.42 -41.06 -23.64
CA LYS A 4 0.77 -40.90 -22.80
C LYS A 4 0.36 -40.96 -21.32
N ASP A 5 0.94 -41.92 -20.61
CA ASP A 5 0.82 -42.09 -19.16
C ASP A 5 1.17 -40.81 -18.38
N PRO A 6 0.37 -40.42 -17.36
CA PRO A 6 0.64 -39.25 -16.52
C PRO A 6 1.66 -39.49 -15.39
N LYS A 7 2.44 -40.58 -15.45
CA LYS A 7 3.44 -40.92 -14.42
C LYS A 7 4.87 -40.87 -14.99
N SER A 8 5.38 -39.67 -15.27
CA SER A 8 6.83 -39.45 -15.40
C SER A 8 7.25 -37.99 -15.21
N PHE A 9 6.68 -37.30 -14.22
CA PHE A 9 7.42 -36.20 -13.61
C PHE A 9 8.37 -36.82 -12.59
N LYS A 10 9.64 -36.96 -13.00
CA LYS A 10 10.70 -37.50 -12.14
C LYS A 10 10.84 -36.64 -10.88
N GLU A 11 10.81 -37.28 -9.72
CA GLU A 11 11.11 -36.70 -8.39
C GLU A 11 12.53 -36.10 -8.29
N GLU A 12 13.37 -36.27 -9.31
CA GLU A 12 14.75 -35.78 -9.36
C GLU A 12 14.86 -34.24 -9.43
N ASN A 13 13.78 -33.51 -9.75
CA ASN A 13 13.78 -32.04 -9.80
C ASN A 13 13.35 -31.33 -8.50
N LEU A 14 13.07 -32.08 -7.42
CA LEU A 14 12.68 -31.51 -6.13
C LEU A 14 13.87 -31.25 -5.18
N LYS A 15 15.10 -31.64 -5.56
CA LYS A 15 16.29 -31.55 -4.71
C LYS A 15 17.11 -30.27 -4.84
N GLN A 16 16.59 -29.27 -5.56
CA GLN A 16 17.27 -27.98 -5.72
C GLN A 16 16.41 -26.78 -5.28
N ILE A 17 15.48 -27.02 -4.35
CA ILE A 17 14.96 -25.94 -3.50
C ILE A 17 15.88 -25.91 -2.29
N LEU A 18 17.01 -25.20 -2.43
CA LEU A 18 17.80 -24.81 -1.27
C LEU A 18 16.86 -24.05 -0.31
N PRO A 19 16.90 -24.31 1.00
CA PRO A 19 16.24 -23.41 1.93
C PRO A 19 16.81 -22.01 1.67
N VAL A 20 15.93 -21.04 1.41
CA VAL A 20 16.32 -19.63 1.48
C VAL A 20 16.68 -19.41 2.95
N GLU A 21 17.96 -19.56 3.25
CA GLU A 21 18.52 -19.29 4.54
C GLU A 21 18.40 -17.77 4.71
N VAL A 22 17.42 -17.32 5.51
CA VAL A 22 17.25 -15.90 5.83
C VAL A 22 18.40 -15.51 6.75
N GLN A 23 19.57 -15.25 6.15
CA GLN A 23 20.84 -15.01 6.84
C GLN A 23 21.01 -13.55 7.29
N ARG A 24 20.04 -12.98 8.00
CA ARG A 24 20.34 -11.82 8.86
C ARG A 24 19.37 -11.74 10.01
N GLU A 25 19.93 -11.50 11.20
CA GLU A 25 19.18 -10.98 12.33
C GLU A 25 18.46 -9.71 11.87
N PRO A 26 17.14 -9.56 12.13
CA PRO A 26 16.42 -8.36 11.75
C PRO A 26 17.08 -7.14 12.39
N LEU A 27 17.19 -6.06 11.64
CA LEU A 27 17.58 -4.78 12.24
C LEU A 27 16.52 -4.38 13.28
N GLU A 28 16.89 -3.62 14.31
CA GLU A 28 15.96 -3.18 15.36
C GLU A 28 14.74 -2.44 14.76
N GLU A 29 14.93 -1.76 13.64
CA GLU A 29 13.91 -1.10 12.82
C GLU A 29 12.95 -2.06 12.08
N GLU A 30 13.36 -3.32 11.87
CA GLU A 30 12.50 -4.40 11.32
C GLU A 30 11.66 -5.06 12.41
N LEU A 31 12.00 -4.84 13.67
CA LEU A 31 11.20 -5.20 14.83
C LEU A 31 10.14 -4.13 15.15
N GLU A 32 10.31 -2.91 14.63
CA GLU A 32 9.29 -1.86 14.75
C GLU A 32 8.10 -2.16 13.85
N GLU A 33 6.94 -2.33 14.47
CA GLU A 33 5.69 -2.57 13.76
C GLU A 33 5.30 -1.35 12.92
N ILE A 34 5.04 -1.55 11.64
CA ILE A 34 4.45 -0.53 10.75
C ILE A 34 3.01 -0.27 11.19
N LYS A 35 2.69 0.99 11.54
CA LYS A 35 1.36 1.32 12.08
C LYS A 35 0.44 2.07 11.11
N GLU A 36 0.98 2.66 10.06
CA GLU A 36 0.21 3.45 9.10
C GLU A 36 0.70 3.21 7.67
N PHE A 37 -0.21 3.35 6.71
CA PHE A 37 0.00 3.13 5.29
C PHE A 37 -0.70 4.20 4.46
N HIS A 38 -0.17 4.45 3.27
CA HIS A 38 -0.83 5.23 2.23
C HIS A 38 -1.19 4.35 1.04
N PHE A 39 -2.35 4.64 0.48
CA PHE A 39 -2.81 4.13 -0.81
C PHE A 39 -2.95 5.32 -1.76
N HIS A 40 -2.08 5.41 -2.77
CA HIS A 40 -2.16 6.44 -3.81
C HIS A 40 -2.83 5.87 -5.04
N VAL A 41 -4.03 6.35 -5.35
CA VAL A 41 -4.78 5.95 -6.54
C VAL A 41 -4.40 6.85 -7.70
N TYR A 42 -3.98 6.26 -8.82
CA TYR A 42 -3.52 7.01 -9.98
C TYR A 42 -4.51 7.06 -11.14
N PHE A 43 -4.45 8.15 -11.89
CA PHE A 43 -5.16 8.36 -13.14
C PHE A 43 -4.35 9.25 -14.10
N PHE A 44 -4.54 9.07 -15.41
CA PHE A 44 -3.91 9.95 -16.39
C PHE A 44 -4.62 11.30 -16.47
N GLN A 45 -3.86 12.39 -16.33
CA GLN A 45 -4.33 13.78 -16.22
C GLN A 45 -5.08 14.29 -17.46
N LYS A 46 -4.90 13.64 -18.61
CA LYS A 46 -5.62 13.97 -19.86
C LYS A 46 -6.68 12.94 -20.24
N ASN A 47 -6.91 11.93 -19.40
CA ASN A 47 -7.95 10.94 -19.59
C ASN A 47 -9.14 11.26 -18.67
N GLN A 48 -10.14 11.95 -19.23
CA GLN A 48 -11.33 12.36 -18.47
C GLN A 48 -12.09 11.18 -17.87
N LYS A 49 -12.22 10.05 -18.60
CA LYS A 49 -12.91 8.86 -18.08
C LYS A 49 -12.21 8.27 -16.85
N GLN A 50 -10.88 8.24 -16.86
CA GLN A 50 -10.12 7.80 -15.69
C GLN A 50 -10.24 8.78 -14.52
N GLN A 51 -10.24 10.09 -14.77
CA GLN A 51 -10.46 11.07 -13.71
C GLN A 51 -11.82 10.87 -13.05
N GLU A 52 -12.88 10.78 -13.83
CA GLU A 52 -14.23 10.58 -13.33
C GLU A 52 -14.37 9.26 -12.55
N SER A 53 -13.78 8.16 -13.03
CA SER A 53 -13.82 6.89 -12.30
C SER A 53 -12.98 6.91 -11.02
N ALA A 54 -11.85 7.61 -11.00
CA ALA A 54 -11.01 7.77 -9.81
C ALA A 54 -11.73 8.60 -8.74
N LEU A 55 -12.41 9.69 -9.15
CA LEU A 55 -13.19 10.52 -8.24
C LEU A 55 -14.39 9.76 -7.66
N LYS A 56 -15.11 8.97 -8.48
CA LYS A 56 -16.18 8.09 -7.99
C LYS A 56 -15.68 7.04 -6.99
N LEU A 57 -14.48 6.49 -7.24
CA LEU A 57 -13.84 5.57 -6.28
C LEU A 57 -13.55 6.28 -4.96
N ARG A 58 -13.01 7.50 -5.01
CA ARG A 58 -12.74 8.34 -3.83
C ARG A 58 -14.02 8.68 -3.05
N GLU A 59 -15.08 9.10 -3.75
CA GLU A 59 -16.39 9.36 -3.15
C GLU A 59 -16.92 8.13 -2.41
N LYS A 60 -16.74 6.93 -2.98
CA LYS A 60 -17.17 5.71 -2.33
C LYS A 60 -16.38 5.39 -1.06
N ILE A 61 -15.08 5.69 -1.03
CA ILE A 61 -14.25 5.54 0.17
C ILE A 61 -14.74 6.50 1.27
N ILE A 62 -15.06 7.74 0.93
CA ILE A 62 -15.64 8.72 1.87
C ILE A 62 -16.94 8.19 2.46
N GLU A 63 -17.87 7.76 1.60
CA GLU A 63 -19.18 7.23 2.04
C GLU A 63 -19.02 6.03 2.99
N LEU A 64 -18.09 5.12 2.70
CA LEU A 64 -17.84 3.94 3.54
C LEU A 64 -17.16 4.30 4.86
N THR A 65 -16.35 5.36 4.87
CA THR A 65 -15.71 5.89 6.08
C THR A 65 -16.75 6.55 6.99
N GLU A 66 -17.63 7.38 6.43
CA GLU A 66 -18.74 8.01 7.16
C GLU A 66 -19.71 6.98 7.75
N LYS A 67 -19.88 5.82 7.08
CA LYS A 67 -20.66 4.69 7.57
C LYS A 67 -19.94 3.82 8.60
N GLY A 68 -18.69 4.13 8.95
CA GLY A 68 -17.88 3.34 9.89
C GLY A 68 -17.50 1.95 9.40
N PHE A 69 -17.59 1.69 8.08
CA PHE A 69 -17.25 0.38 7.51
C PHE A 69 -15.74 0.10 7.60
N PHE A 70 -14.92 1.15 7.48
CA PHE A 70 -13.50 1.19 7.78
C PHE A 70 -13.08 2.65 8.10
N HIS A 71 -11.94 2.87 8.77
CA HIS A 71 -11.45 4.23 9.10
C HIS A 71 -10.15 4.66 8.37
N PRO A 72 -10.00 4.45 7.05
CA PRO A 72 -9.04 5.22 6.28
C PRO A 72 -9.52 6.66 6.14
N VAL A 73 -8.61 7.59 5.87
CA VAL A 73 -8.94 8.99 5.61
C VAL A 73 -8.44 9.36 4.23
N PRO A 74 -9.34 9.65 3.26
CA PRO A 74 -8.91 10.17 1.97
C PRO A 74 -8.34 11.58 2.15
N PHE A 75 -7.19 11.82 1.54
CA PHE A 75 -6.58 13.14 1.53
C PHE A 75 -7.54 14.13 0.87
N GLN A 76 -7.65 15.33 1.46
CA GLN A 76 -8.66 16.32 1.06
C GLN A 76 -8.47 16.76 -0.40
N ASN A 77 -7.23 16.87 -0.85
CA ASN A 77 -6.91 17.32 -2.20
C ASN A 77 -6.80 16.15 -3.19
N VAL A 78 -7.19 16.43 -4.43
CA VAL A 78 -6.90 15.59 -5.60
C VAL A 78 -5.80 16.28 -6.40
N ASN A 79 -4.71 15.56 -6.66
CA ASN A 79 -3.61 16.05 -7.47
C ASN A 79 -3.94 15.81 -8.95
N TYR A 80 -4.45 16.82 -9.64
CA TYR A 80 -4.72 16.73 -11.09
C TYR A 80 -3.46 16.82 -11.95
N THR A 81 -2.33 17.19 -11.34
CA THR A 81 -1.00 17.27 -11.96
C THR A 81 0.00 16.48 -11.12
N PRO A 82 1.23 16.22 -11.62
CA PRO A 82 2.27 15.60 -10.81
C PRO A 82 2.57 16.44 -9.57
N VAL A 83 2.65 15.82 -8.39
CA VAL A 83 2.92 16.45 -7.10
C VAL A 83 3.82 15.53 -6.26
N GLY A 84 4.88 16.08 -5.68
CA GLY A 84 5.84 15.29 -4.90
C GLY A 84 6.47 14.17 -5.75
N PRO A 85 6.55 12.92 -5.24
CA PRO A 85 7.10 11.79 -6.00
C PRO A 85 6.15 11.26 -7.07
N HIS A 86 4.88 11.70 -7.08
CA HIS A 86 3.84 11.15 -7.95
C HIS A 86 3.89 11.80 -9.34
N SER A 87 4.25 11.01 -10.36
CA SER A 87 4.51 11.51 -11.72
C SER A 87 3.27 11.72 -12.58
N ILE A 88 2.09 11.26 -12.13
CA ILE A 88 0.79 11.51 -12.77
C ILE A 88 -0.27 11.93 -11.75
N GLY A 89 -1.50 12.14 -12.22
CA GLY A 89 -2.59 12.54 -11.33
C GLY A 89 -2.87 11.46 -10.29
N SER A 90 -3.08 11.88 -9.04
CA SER A 90 -3.29 10.97 -7.92
C SER A 90 -4.18 11.57 -6.82
N TYR A 91 -4.65 10.72 -5.92
CA TYR A 91 -5.06 11.12 -4.59
C TYR A 91 -4.62 10.07 -3.58
N GLU A 92 -4.39 10.54 -2.35
CA GLU A 92 -3.93 9.71 -1.24
C GLU A 92 -5.11 9.24 -0.39
N VAL A 93 -4.99 8.04 0.17
CA VAL A 93 -5.86 7.49 1.20
C VAL A 93 -4.97 6.95 2.32
N TRP A 94 -5.02 7.60 3.47
CA TRP A 94 -4.36 7.13 4.68
C TRP A 94 -5.11 5.95 5.27
N CYS A 95 -4.40 4.95 5.78
CA CYS A 95 -4.97 3.78 6.41
C CYS A 95 -4.12 3.36 7.62
N PRO A 96 -4.70 3.22 8.82
CA PRO A 96 -3.99 2.69 9.97
C PRO A 96 -3.94 1.15 9.88
N LYS A 97 -2.95 0.53 10.54
CA LYS A 97 -2.70 -0.92 10.49
C LYS A 97 -3.94 -1.76 10.83
N GLU A 98 -4.76 -1.28 11.76
CA GLU A 98 -5.96 -1.95 12.26
C GLU A 98 -7.01 -2.13 11.16
N HIS A 99 -6.97 -1.31 10.12
CA HIS A 99 -7.90 -1.35 8.99
C HIS A 99 -7.26 -1.82 7.68
N PHE A 100 -5.95 -2.10 7.67
CA PHE A 100 -5.21 -2.39 6.44
C PHE A 100 -5.82 -3.53 5.63
N SER A 101 -6.07 -4.69 6.25
CA SER A 101 -6.57 -5.88 5.53
C SER A 101 -7.94 -5.62 4.88
N ARG A 102 -8.81 -4.86 5.53
CA ARG A 102 -10.13 -4.49 5.03
C ARG A 102 -10.03 -3.51 3.87
N VAL A 103 -9.20 -2.46 4.00
CA VAL A 103 -8.98 -1.46 2.95
C VAL A 103 -8.33 -2.10 1.72
N TYR A 104 -7.29 -2.91 1.94
CA TYR A 104 -6.62 -3.67 0.89
C TYR A 104 -7.59 -4.59 0.13
N SER A 105 -8.39 -5.37 0.86
CA SER A 105 -9.41 -6.25 0.26
C SER A 105 -10.45 -5.46 -0.54
N TRP A 106 -10.87 -4.29 -0.04
CA TRP A 106 -11.82 -3.44 -0.75
C TRP A 106 -11.24 -2.91 -2.07
N PHE A 107 -9.98 -2.44 -2.07
CA PHE A 107 -9.32 -2.02 -3.30
C PHE A 107 -9.18 -3.16 -4.33
N ILE A 108 -8.93 -4.41 -3.89
CA ILE A 108 -8.91 -5.57 -4.80
C ILE A 108 -10.21 -5.67 -5.61
N TYR A 109 -11.37 -5.53 -4.95
CA TYR A 109 -12.67 -5.64 -5.61
C TYR A 109 -13.05 -4.40 -6.42
N HIS A 110 -12.65 -3.21 -5.97
CA HIS A 110 -13.30 -1.97 -6.42
C HIS A 110 -12.42 -0.99 -7.20
N ARG A 111 -11.08 -1.13 -7.19
CA ARG A 111 -10.18 -0.15 -7.84
C ARG A 111 -10.38 -0.02 -9.36
N GLY A 112 -11.02 -1.00 -10.01
CA GLY A 112 -11.22 -1.02 -11.45
C GLY A 112 -9.90 -0.98 -12.23
N ILE A 113 -9.76 0.03 -13.10
CA ILE A 113 -8.58 0.20 -13.95
C ILE A 113 -7.45 0.98 -13.28
N HIS A 114 -7.66 1.49 -12.07
CA HIS A 114 -6.68 2.34 -11.40
C HIS A 114 -5.52 1.53 -10.85
N SER A 115 -4.30 2.02 -11.11
CA SER A 115 -3.12 1.60 -10.39
C SER A 115 -3.11 2.22 -9.00
N VAL A 116 -2.70 1.45 -8.00
CA VAL A 116 -2.62 1.91 -6.61
C VAL A 116 -1.23 1.59 -6.05
N LEU A 117 -0.48 2.62 -5.67
CA LEU A 117 0.74 2.48 -4.88
C LEU A 117 0.32 2.34 -3.42
N ILE A 118 0.90 1.36 -2.73
CA ILE A 118 0.65 1.09 -1.33
C ILE A 118 2.01 1.13 -0.64
N HIS A 119 2.20 2.01 0.33
CA HIS A 119 3.47 2.09 1.06
C HIS A 119 3.25 2.33 2.55
N PRO A 120 4.17 1.86 3.40
CA PRO A 120 4.16 2.17 4.82
C PRO A 120 4.52 3.65 5.10
N LEU A 121 4.20 4.13 6.29
CA LEU A 121 4.50 5.49 6.77
C LEU A 121 5.54 5.47 7.89
N THR A 122 6.77 5.06 7.60
CA THR A 122 7.87 5.09 8.57
C THR A 122 8.70 6.37 8.41
N LYS A 123 9.83 6.47 9.12
CA LYS A 123 10.79 7.57 8.89
C LYS A 123 11.57 7.37 7.59
N GLU A 124 11.71 6.15 7.11
CA GLU A 124 12.48 5.77 5.91
C GLU A 124 11.69 6.09 4.63
N GLN A 125 11.33 7.36 4.43
CA GLN A 125 10.40 7.77 3.38
C GLN A 125 10.83 7.31 1.97
N LEU A 126 12.12 7.35 1.62
CA LEU A 126 12.57 6.84 0.32
C LEU A 126 12.33 5.35 0.19
N LEU A 127 12.76 4.57 1.19
CA LEU A 127 12.64 3.12 1.20
C LEU A 127 11.17 2.67 1.20
N ASP A 128 10.33 3.41 1.93
CA ASP A 128 8.89 3.18 1.99
C ASP A 128 8.25 3.30 0.59
N HIS A 129 8.65 4.29 -0.20
CA HIS A 129 8.11 4.51 -1.55
C HIS A 129 8.77 3.63 -2.63
N THR A 130 9.90 2.98 -2.34
CA THR A 130 10.61 2.11 -3.29
C THR A 130 10.50 0.64 -2.92
N ASP A 131 11.33 0.17 -1.98
CA ASP A 131 11.56 -1.26 -1.79
C ASP A 131 10.50 -1.90 -0.91
N ARG A 132 9.87 -1.10 -0.03
CA ARG A 132 8.76 -1.52 0.82
C ARG A 132 7.39 -1.22 0.19
N ALA A 133 7.36 -0.64 -1.00
CA ALA A 133 6.13 -0.34 -1.71
C ALA A 133 5.55 -1.58 -2.40
N ALA A 134 4.23 -1.68 -2.37
CA ALA A 134 3.45 -2.64 -3.16
C ALA A 134 2.61 -1.90 -4.20
N TRP A 135 2.27 -2.60 -5.28
CA TRP A 135 1.42 -2.07 -6.34
C TRP A 135 0.24 -3.00 -6.61
N MET A 136 -0.95 -2.41 -6.71
CA MET A 136 -2.08 -3.03 -7.39
C MET A 136 -2.20 -2.46 -8.80
N GLY A 137 -2.27 -3.32 -9.82
CA GLY A 137 -2.29 -2.88 -11.21
C GLY A 137 -0.88 -2.62 -11.76
N THR A 138 -0.76 -1.71 -12.73
CA THR A 138 0.53 -1.43 -13.38
C THR A 138 1.29 -0.34 -12.60
N PRO A 139 2.53 -0.60 -12.15
CA PRO A 139 3.33 0.42 -11.47
C PRO A 139 3.49 1.70 -12.30
N VAL A 140 3.42 2.84 -11.63
CA VAL A 140 3.67 4.16 -12.23
C VAL A 140 5.05 4.62 -11.76
N PRO A 141 5.94 5.10 -12.65
CA PRO A 141 7.24 5.63 -12.24
C PRO A 141 7.11 6.78 -11.24
N LEU A 142 7.93 6.79 -10.19
CA LEU A 142 7.98 7.87 -9.21
C LEU A 142 9.20 8.77 -9.43
N ASP A 143 9.07 10.07 -9.17
CA ASP A 143 10.23 10.98 -9.07
C ASP A 143 10.84 10.90 -7.67
N VAL A 144 11.58 9.82 -7.42
CA VAL A 144 12.16 9.52 -6.09
C VAL A 144 13.13 10.60 -5.59
N LYS A 145 13.62 11.49 -6.46
CA LYS A 145 14.45 12.63 -6.05
C LYS A 145 13.69 13.68 -5.24
N LYS A 146 12.35 13.61 -5.24
CA LYS A 146 11.46 14.47 -4.43
C LYS A 146 11.27 13.95 -3.00
N LEU A 147 11.79 12.76 -2.70
CA LEU A 147 11.69 12.14 -1.39
C LEU A 147 12.89 12.52 -0.53
N THR A 148 12.64 12.66 0.76
CA THR A 148 13.69 12.67 1.78
C THR A 148 14.03 11.21 2.10
N PRO A 149 15.30 10.80 2.14
CA PRO A 149 15.66 9.43 2.50
C PRO A 149 15.09 9.02 3.86
N VAL A 150 15.38 9.82 4.89
CA VAL A 150 14.94 9.62 6.27
C VAL A 150 14.37 10.92 6.84
N LEU A 151 13.14 10.87 7.35
CA LEU A 151 12.46 11.96 8.03
C LEU A 151 12.96 12.12 9.47
N GLN A 152 12.96 13.36 9.97
CA GLN A 152 13.36 13.64 11.36
C GLN A 152 12.42 13.00 12.40
N LYS A 153 11.14 12.83 12.04
CA LYS A 153 10.10 12.26 12.90
C LYS A 153 9.21 11.33 12.10
N THR A 154 8.58 10.37 12.78
CA THR A 154 7.57 9.51 12.18
C THR A 154 6.42 10.38 11.65
N PRO A 155 5.98 10.19 10.40
CA PRO A 155 4.95 11.02 9.78
C PRO A 155 3.54 10.58 10.22
N ALA A 156 3.29 10.49 11.53
CA ALA A 156 1.98 10.12 12.06
C ALA A 156 0.90 11.13 11.61
N GLN A 157 -0.23 10.61 11.14
CA GLN A 157 -1.36 11.42 10.67
C GLN A 157 -2.63 11.10 11.46
N TYR A 158 -3.56 12.07 11.49
CA TYR A 158 -4.89 11.94 12.12
C TYR A 158 -4.88 11.49 13.60
N PRO A 159 -4.12 12.18 14.49
CA PRO A 159 -4.00 11.80 15.90
C PRO A 159 -5.34 11.78 16.65
N GLU A 160 -6.31 12.57 16.21
CA GLU A 160 -7.67 12.59 16.75
C GLU A 160 -8.40 11.25 16.68
N LEU A 161 -8.02 10.38 15.73
CA LEU A 161 -8.63 9.07 15.54
C LEU A 161 -8.13 8.02 16.54
N LYS A 162 -6.97 8.25 17.19
CA LYS A 162 -6.34 7.29 18.12
C LYS A 162 -6.13 5.90 17.51
N LEU A 163 -5.71 5.86 16.24
CA LEU A 163 -5.34 4.65 15.49
C LEU A 163 -3.88 4.77 15.03
N GLY A 164 -3.31 3.68 14.50
CA GLY A 164 -1.96 3.71 13.94
C GLY A 164 -0.91 4.14 14.97
N TYR A 165 -0.08 5.13 14.65
CA TYR A 165 0.93 5.64 15.58
C TYR A 165 0.34 6.35 16.80
N SER A 166 -0.94 6.73 16.73
CA SER A 166 -1.66 7.42 17.81
C SER A 166 -2.53 6.47 18.64
N ALA A 167 -2.49 5.16 18.38
CA ALA A 167 -3.20 4.17 19.17
C ALA A 167 -2.71 4.16 20.63
N PRO A 168 -3.60 3.99 21.63
CA PRO A 168 -3.19 3.83 23.01
C PRO A 168 -2.29 2.58 23.14
N PRO A 169 -1.37 2.55 24.12
CA PRO A 169 -0.58 1.34 24.40
C PRO A 169 -1.53 0.15 24.59
N GLU A 170 -1.20 -0.99 23.98
CA GLU A 170 -1.97 -2.21 24.22
C GLU A 170 -1.93 -2.53 25.73
N ASP A 171 -3.11 -2.65 26.34
CA ASP A 171 -3.20 -3.11 27.73
C ASP A 171 -2.88 -4.61 27.73
N ASN A 172 -1.63 -4.95 28.01
CA ASN A 172 -1.13 -6.32 28.10
C ASN A 172 -1.72 -7.11 29.31
N ARG A 173 -2.83 -6.64 29.89
CA ARG A 173 -3.63 -7.39 30.86
C ARG A 173 -4.65 -8.26 30.12
N ARG A 174 -4.18 -9.36 29.54
CA ARG A 174 -5.01 -10.53 29.22
C ARG A 174 -4.34 -11.80 29.71
#